data_AF-A0A9X3BTY7-F1
#
_entry.id   AF-A0A9X3BTY7-F1
#
_cell.length_a   1.000
_cell.length_b   1.000
_cell.length_c   1.000
_cell.angle_alpha   90.00
_cell.angle_beta   90.00
_cell.angle_gamma   90.00
#
_symmetry.space_group_name_H-M   'P 1'
#
loop_
_entity.id
_entity.type
_entity.pdbx_description
1 polymer ?
#
loop_
_entity_poly.entity_id
_entity_poly.type
_entity_poly.pdbx_seq_one_letter_code
_entity_poly.pdbx_strand_id
1 'polypeptide(L)'
;MRTRAWVGATLFVSAMATAPEALAQDPSGEQCPPRNGQTIVITAGDIDCVTASDYAAQYRPDGDKYQVIAPFTCYSGTAMTAPLLFQCVADTEDRAEFAVYPG
;
A
#
# COMPACT_ATOMS: atom_id res chain seq x y z
N MET A 1 -42.03 50.34 29.32
CA MET A 1 -42.15 49.89 27.92
C MET A 1 -40.78 49.31 27.53
N ARG A 2 -40.53 48.00 27.66
CA ARG A 2 -40.83 46.87 26.74
C ARG A 2 -40.19 46.99 25.34
N THR A 3 -39.01 46.35 25.17
CA THR A 3 -38.45 45.68 23.96
C THR A 3 -36.99 45.34 24.29
N ARG A 4 -36.52 44.12 24.59
CA ARG A 4 -36.58 42.80 23.94
C ARG A 4 -36.10 42.83 22.47
N ALA A 5 -34.81 42.59 22.28
CA ALA A 5 -34.24 42.09 21.03
C ALA A 5 -33.09 41.13 21.38
N TRP A 6 -33.35 39.84 21.19
CA TRP A 6 -32.35 38.78 21.22
C TRP A 6 -31.65 38.78 19.85
N VAL A 7 -30.33 39.01 19.84
CA VAL A 7 -29.50 38.85 18.65
C VAL A 7 -29.21 37.36 18.50
N GLY A 8 -30.02 36.69 17.68
CA GLY A 8 -29.69 35.38 17.14
C GLY A 8 -28.69 35.55 16.01
N ALA A 9 -27.42 35.25 16.26
CA ALA A 9 -26.40 35.18 15.24
C ALA A 9 -26.10 33.70 14.94
N THR A 10 -26.77 33.22 13.89
CA THR A 10 -26.30 32.22 12.91
C THR A 10 -25.22 31.25 13.37
N LEU A 11 -25.64 30.00 13.58
CA LEU A 11 -24.79 28.82 13.60
C LEU A 11 -23.99 28.77 12.28
N PHE A 12 -22.67 28.98 12.38
CA PHE A 12 -21.74 28.62 11.32
C PHE A 12 -21.81 27.10 11.15
N VAL A 13 -22.50 26.65 10.10
CA VAL A 13 -22.39 25.29 9.60
C VAL A 13 -21.00 25.18 8.98
N SER A 14 -20.05 24.69 9.77
CA SER A 14 -18.77 24.22 9.27
C SER A 14 -19.07 23.04 8.35
N ALA A 15 -19.15 23.30 7.05
CA ALA A 15 -18.99 22.28 6.03
C ALA A 15 -17.58 21.72 6.20
N MET A 16 -17.45 20.67 6.99
CA MET A 16 -16.25 19.85 6.99
C MET A 16 -16.22 19.20 5.62
N ALA A 17 -15.39 19.79 4.75
CA ALA A 17 -14.95 19.15 3.54
C ALA A 17 -14.49 17.76 3.92
N THR A 18 -15.23 16.75 3.46
CA THR A 18 -14.75 15.37 3.41
C THR A 18 -13.54 15.40 2.50
N ALA A 19 -12.36 15.61 3.08
CA ALA A 19 -11.12 15.25 2.43
C ALA A 19 -11.30 13.79 2.01
N PRO A 20 -11.04 13.41 0.75
CA PRO A 20 -11.10 12.00 0.39
C PRO A 20 -10.24 11.28 1.41
N GLU A 21 -10.88 10.34 2.09
CA GLU A 21 -10.24 9.47 3.06
C GLU A 21 -9.17 8.72 2.25
N ALA A 22 -7.98 9.30 2.16
CA ALA A 22 -6.79 8.60 1.78
C ALA A 22 -6.74 7.51 2.82
N LEU A 23 -7.15 6.32 2.39
CA LEU A 23 -7.21 5.09 3.16
C LEU A 23 -5.93 5.07 3.97
N ALA A 24 -6.05 5.31 5.27
CA ALA A 24 -4.94 5.15 6.18
C ALA A 24 -4.55 3.69 6.02
N GLN A 25 -3.48 3.44 5.26
CA GLN A 25 -2.99 2.11 5.00
C GLN A 25 -2.79 1.49 6.38
N ASP A 26 -3.55 0.43 6.66
CA ASP A 26 -3.43 -0.30 7.91
C ASP A 26 -1.94 -0.61 8.11
N PRO A 27 -1.35 -0.35 9.29
CA PRO A 27 0.09 -0.57 9.50
C PRO A 27 0.50 -2.03 9.28
N SER A 28 -0.46 -2.94 9.16
CA SER A 28 -0.29 -4.34 8.80
C SER A 28 -0.12 -4.60 7.30
N GLY A 29 -0.34 -3.60 6.43
CA GLY A 29 -0.39 -3.75 4.98
C GLY A 29 -1.68 -4.41 4.47
N GLU A 30 -1.94 -4.32 3.17
CA GLU A 30 -3.05 -5.02 2.52
C GLU A 30 -2.71 -6.50 2.33
N GLN A 31 -3.52 -7.40 2.91
CA GLN A 31 -3.35 -8.84 2.81
C GLN A 31 -4.02 -9.40 1.56
N CYS A 32 -3.22 -10.01 0.70
CA CYS A 32 -3.68 -10.66 -0.51
C CYS A 32 -4.18 -12.08 -0.24
N PRO A 33 -5.21 -12.55 -0.98
CA PRO A 33 -5.63 -13.93 -0.91
C PRO A 33 -4.46 -14.85 -1.34
N PRO A 34 -4.22 -15.96 -0.64
CA PRO A 34 -3.10 -16.84 -0.94
C PRO A 34 -3.20 -17.42 -2.36
N ARG A 35 -2.08 -17.41 -3.07
CA ARG A 35 -1.94 -17.93 -4.45
C ARG A 35 -0.64 -18.68 -4.59
N ASN A 36 -0.66 -19.78 -5.36
CA ASN A 36 0.54 -20.57 -5.66
C ASN A 36 1.35 -21.01 -4.43
N GLY A 37 0.70 -21.24 -3.28
CA GLY A 37 1.38 -21.58 -2.02
C GLY A 37 2.13 -20.40 -1.39
N GLN A 38 1.73 -19.17 -1.69
CA GLN A 38 2.31 -17.95 -1.13
C GLN A 38 1.20 -17.02 -0.60
N THR A 39 1.50 -16.30 0.48
CA THR A 39 0.67 -15.22 1.00
C THR A 39 1.45 -13.91 0.85
N ILE A 40 0.81 -12.88 0.30
CA ILE A 40 1.44 -11.57 0.04
C ILE A 40 0.80 -10.52 0.94
N VAL A 41 1.63 -9.66 1.51
CA VAL A 41 1.21 -8.52 2.32
C VAL A 41 1.82 -7.26 1.71
N ILE A 42 1.00 -6.39 1.14
CA ILE A 42 1.44 -5.13 0.54
C ILE A 42 1.59 -4.08 1.63
N THR A 43 2.82 -3.66 1.92
CA THR A 43 3.13 -2.73 3.00
C THR A 43 3.22 -1.28 2.54
N ALA A 44 3.49 -1.04 1.25
CA ALA A 44 3.51 0.31 0.67
C ALA A 44 3.26 0.29 -0.85
N GLY A 45 2.81 1.44 -1.39
CA GLY A 45 2.56 1.63 -2.82
C GLY A 45 1.17 1.22 -3.28
N ASP A 46 0.84 1.63 -4.51
CA ASP A 46 -0.37 1.23 -5.24
C ASP A 46 0.01 0.07 -6.17
N ILE A 47 -0.11 -1.16 -5.66
CA ILE A 47 0.09 -2.39 -6.42
C ILE A 47 -1.06 -3.33 -6.10
N ASP A 48 -1.64 -3.95 -7.11
CA ASP A 48 -2.67 -4.95 -6.89
C ASP A 48 -2.06 -6.32 -6.54
N CYS A 49 -2.83 -7.14 -5.83
CA CYS A 49 -2.41 -8.46 -5.38
C CYS A 49 -2.03 -9.43 -6.51
N VAL A 50 -2.62 -9.29 -7.70
CA VAL A 50 -2.29 -10.13 -8.86
C VAL A 50 -0.90 -9.75 -9.36
N THR A 51 -0.68 -8.47 -9.60
CA THR A 51 0.61 -7.93 -10.03
C THR A 51 1.73 -8.23 -9.03
N ALA A 52 1.48 -8.07 -7.72
CA ALA A 52 2.46 -8.43 -6.69
C ALA A 52 2.80 -9.93 -6.70
N SER A 53 1.80 -10.80 -6.96
CA SER A 53 2.00 -12.25 -7.09
C SER A 53 2.80 -12.62 -8.33
N ASP A 54 2.52 -11.99 -9.47
CA ASP A 54 3.27 -12.18 -10.71
C ASP A 54 4.73 -11.75 -10.56
N TYR A 55 5.01 -10.69 -9.80
CA TYR A 55 6.38 -10.28 -9.49
C TYR A 55 7.09 -11.27 -8.57
N ALA A 56 6.42 -11.72 -7.50
CA ALA A 56 6.97 -12.73 -6.60
C ALA A 56 7.30 -14.04 -7.33
N ALA A 57 6.48 -14.43 -8.32
CA ALA A 57 6.69 -15.64 -9.12
C ALA A 57 7.88 -15.54 -10.10
N GLN A 58 8.20 -14.34 -10.57
CA GLN A 58 9.30 -14.10 -11.51
C GLN A 58 10.65 -13.90 -10.81
N TYR A 59 10.65 -13.48 -9.55
CA TYR A 59 11.88 -13.26 -8.81
C TYR A 59 12.61 -14.58 -8.50
N ARG A 60 13.90 -14.63 -8.80
CA ARG A 60 14.75 -15.77 -8.48
C ARG A 60 15.49 -15.55 -7.16
N PRO A 61 15.18 -16.27 -6.06
CA PRO A 61 15.86 -16.07 -4.78
C PRO A 61 17.36 -16.38 -4.81
N ASP A 62 17.77 -17.27 -5.73
CA ASP A 62 19.15 -17.68 -6.00
C ASP A 62 19.90 -16.77 -6.98
N GLY A 63 19.20 -15.80 -7.57
CA GLY A 63 19.73 -14.88 -8.57
C GLY A 63 20.33 -13.61 -7.96
N ASP A 64 20.44 -12.59 -8.81
CA ASP A 64 20.90 -11.26 -8.37
C ASP A 64 19.94 -10.64 -7.36
N LYS A 65 20.51 -9.88 -6.44
CA LYS A 65 19.77 -9.13 -5.41
C LYS A 65 18.72 -8.20 -6.04
N TYR A 66 19.10 -7.54 -7.12
CA TYR A 66 18.25 -6.66 -7.94
C TYR A 66 17.93 -7.38 -9.24
N GLN A 67 16.65 -7.62 -9.50
CA GLN A 67 16.19 -8.24 -10.74
C GLN A 67 15.22 -7.31 -11.44
N VAL A 68 15.41 -7.14 -12.75
CA VAL A 68 14.49 -6.38 -13.59
C VAL A 68 13.32 -7.31 -13.92
N ILE A 69 12.17 -7.03 -13.32
CA ILE A 69 10.91 -7.72 -13.55
C ILE A 69 9.99 -6.65 -14.14
N ALA A 70 10.11 -6.47 -15.46
CA ALA A 70 9.54 -5.31 -16.15
C ALA A 70 8.04 -5.12 -15.85
N PRO A 71 7.58 -3.87 -15.65
CA PRO A 71 8.31 -2.60 -15.81
C PRO A 71 9.07 -2.12 -14.55
N PHE A 72 9.26 -2.96 -13.52
CA PHE A 72 9.88 -2.58 -12.25
C PHE A 72 11.26 -3.22 -12.06
N THR A 73 12.12 -2.57 -11.29
CA THR A 73 13.28 -3.23 -10.67
C THR A 73 12.88 -3.65 -9.27
N CYS A 74 12.83 -4.96 -9.01
CA CYS A 74 12.49 -5.51 -7.72
C CYS A 74 13.74 -5.98 -6.95
N TYR A 75 13.77 -5.62 -5.68
CA TYR A 75 14.81 -5.97 -4.72
C TYR A 75 14.23 -6.79 -3.57
N SER A 76 14.91 -7.88 -3.16
CA SER A 76 14.56 -8.61 -1.93
C SER A 76 15.47 -8.26 -0.75
N GLY A 77 14.90 -7.63 0.28
CA GLY A 77 15.59 -7.23 1.52
C GLY A 77 16.14 -8.38 2.36
N THR A 78 15.51 -9.54 2.23
CA THR A 78 15.73 -10.74 3.05
C THR A 78 16.03 -11.93 2.16
N ALA A 79 16.77 -11.73 1.06
CA ALA A 79 17.12 -12.78 0.11
C ALA A 79 17.47 -14.09 0.85
N MET A 80 16.61 -15.11 0.67
CA MET A 80 16.66 -16.45 1.28
C MET A 80 16.05 -16.68 2.69
N THR A 81 15.41 -15.69 3.32
CA THR A 81 14.65 -15.86 4.57
C THR A 81 13.19 -15.40 4.43
N ALA A 82 12.27 -16.13 5.07
CA ALA A 82 10.85 -15.78 5.10
C ALA A 82 10.57 -14.76 6.23
N PRO A 83 9.71 -13.74 5.98
CA PRO A 83 9.16 -13.37 4.67
C PRO A 83 10.22 -12.77 3.74
N LEU A 84 10.09 -13.04 2.45
CA LEU A 84 10.85 -12.33 1.42
C LEU A 84 10.25 -10.92 1.30
N LEU A 85 10.99 -9.90 1.73
CA LEU A 85 10.53 -8.51 1.64
C LEU A 85 10.93 -7.95 0.28
N PHE A 86 9.95 -7.70 -0.59
CA PHE A 86 10.13 -7.08 -1.89
C PHE A 86 9.98 -5.57 -1.82
N GLN A 87 10.89 -4.87 -2.48
CA GLN A 87 10.80 -3.45 -2.79
C GLN A 87 10.95 -3.32 -4.30
N CYS A 88 9.84 -3.01 -4.98
CA CYS A 88 9.78 -2.81 -6.42
C CYS A 88 9.67 -1.32 -6.71
N VAL A 89 10.57 -0.81 -7.54
CA VAL A 89 10.59 0.60 -7.97
C VAL A 89 10.34 0.62 -9.47
N ALA A 90 9.35 1.39 -9.92
CA ALA A 90 9.14 1.63 -11.34
C ALA A 90 10.24 2.54 -11.87
N ASP A 91 10.39 2.62 -13.20
CA ASP A 91 11.10 3.76 -13.83
C ASP A 91 10.39 5.11 -13.57
N THR A 92 9.13 5.07 -13.11
CA THR A 92 8.39 6.23 -12.57
C THR A 92 8.59 6.33 -11.06
N GLU A 93 8.27 7.48 -10.43
CA GLU A 93 8.44 7.69 -8.96
C GLU A 93 7.64 6.70 -8.07
N ASP A 94 6.88 5.79 -8.67
CA ASP A 94 6.07 4.77 -8.01
C ASP A 94 6.95 3.69 -7.36
N ARG A 95 6.83 3.58 -6.03
CA ARG A 95 7.46 2.54 -5.21
C ARG A 95 6.39 1.66 -4.59
N ALA A 96 6.54 0.35 -4.75
CA ALA A 96 5.71 -0.65 -4.08
C ALA A 96 6.59 -1.54 -3.19
N GLU A 97 6.10 -1.85 -2.00
CA GLU A 97 6.77 -2.74 -1.05
C GLU A 97 5.78 -3.80 -0.57
N PHE A 98 6.17 -5.07 -0.61
CA PHE A 98 5.33 -6.18 -0.20
C PHE A 98 6.14 -7.35 0.34
N ALA A 99 5.61 -8.04 1.35
CA ALA A 99 6.22 -9.21 1.97
C ALA A 99 5.57 -10.49 1.44
N VAL A 100 6.39 -11.47 1.07
CA VAL A 100 5.94 -12.78 0.57
C VAL A 100 6.27 -13.86 1.61
N TYR A 101 5.22 -14.52 2.08
CA TYR A 101 5.27 -15.62 3.03
C TYR A 101 5.01 -16.95 2.30
N PRO A 102 5.73 -18.03 2.63
CA PRO A 102 5.32 -19.36 2.21
C PRO A 102 3.98 -19.72 2.87
N GLY A 103 3.04 -20.22 2.08
CA GLY A 103 1.72 -20.71 2.52
C GLY A 103 1.67 -22.21 2.72
#